data_AF-A0A6I4V0Y4-F1
#
_entry.id   AF-A0A6I4V0Y4-F1
#
_cell.length_a   1.000
_cell.length_b   1.000
_cell.length_c   1.000
_cell.angle_alpha   90.00
_cell.angle_beta   90.00
_cell.angle_gamma   90.00
#
_symmetry.space_group_name_H-M   'P 1'
#
loop_
_entity.id
_entity.type
_entity.pdbx_description
1 polymer ?
#
loop_
_entity_poly.entity_id
_entity_poly.type
_entity_poly.pdbx_seq_one_letter_code
_entity_poly.pdbx_strand_id
1 'polypeptide(L)'
;MDASPTKFLTPDRADHKVAAGNNLSRQWAAVQDAAAAVAMLAGMPAEKPSQKMRNFPALIRDVDGWQLDLARNQVSDMAAMMQPGLAALLATKARGQNGTSAALTLWHEYVAARDALLALLPESGAMGPRRSA
;
A
#
# COMPACT_ATOMS: atom_id res chain seq x y z
N MET A 1 -16.32 43.11 -29.07
CA MET A 1 -16.49 42.28 -27.85
C MET A 1 -15.99 40.90 -28.22
N ASP A 2 -14.68 40.67 -28.11
CA ASP A 2 -14.06 39.41 -28.52
C ASP A 2 -14.02 38.47 -27.31
N ALA A 3 -14.89 37.46 -27.34
CA ALA A 3 -14.85 36.37 -26.37
C ALA A 3 -13.67 35.46 -26.72
N SER A 4 -12.61 35.50 -25.89
CA SER A 4 -11.53 34.52 -25.97
C SER A 4 -12.08 33.12 -25.63
N PRO A 5 -11.79 32.08 -26.41
CA PRO A 5 -12.25 30.74 -26.10
C PRO A 5 -11.45 30.20 -24.92
N THR A 6 -12.15 29.80 -23.86
CA THR A 6 -11.57 29.14 -22.70
C THR A 6 -10.92 27.84 -23.14
N LYS A 7 -9.58 27.84 -23.21
CA LYS A 7 -8.78 26.65 -23.50
C LYS A 7 -8.87 25.71 -22.29
N PHE A 8 -9.73 24.70 -22.35
CA PHE A 8 -9.71 23.62 -21.38
C PHE A 8 -8.38 22.88 -21.51
N LEU A 9 -7.49 23.07 -20.55
CA LEU A 9 -6.28 22.26 -20.39
C LEU A 9 -6.73 20.84 -20.06
N THR A 10 -6.83 19.98 -21.08
CA THR A 10 -6.93 18.54 -20.87
C THR A 10 -5.61 18.10 -20.24
N PRO A 11 -5.58 17.60 -18.99
CA PRO A 11 -4.34 17.10 -18.41
C PRO A 11 -3.85 15.91 -19.24
N ASP A 12 -2.54 15.80 -19.45
CA ASP A 12 -1.98 14.70 -20.22
C ASP A 12 -2.22 13.38 -19.47
N ARG A 13 -2.49 12.30 -20.22
CA ARG A 13 -2.72 10.95 -19.68
C ARG A 13 -1.54 10.49 -18.82
N ALA A 14 -0.32 10.96 -19.13
CA ALA A 14 0.89 10.69 -18.35
C ALA A 14 0.83 11.29 -16.94
N ASP A 15 0.34 12.52 -16.79
CA ASP A 15 0.24 13.21 -15.48
C ASP A 15 -0.72 12.48 -14.54
N HIS A 16 -1.85 12.01 -15.08
CA HIS A 16 -2.81 11.21 -14.32
C HIS A 16 -2.21 9.88 -13.83
N LYS A 17 -1.40 9.21 -14.65
CA LYS A 17 -0.71 7.96 -14.27
C LYS A 17 0.29 8.21 -13.14
N VAL A 18 1.09 9.27 -13.22
CA VAL A 18 2.06 9.65 -12.18
C VAL A 18 1.36 9.98 -10.86
N ALA A 19 0.28 10.78 -10.91
CA ALA A 19 -0.50 11.14 -9.73
C ALA A 19 -1.15 9.90 -9.07
N ALA A 20 -1.69 8.97 -9.86
CA ALA A 20 -2.26 7.72 -9.37
C ALA A 20 -1.21 6.82 -8.70
N GLY A 21 -0.02 6.68 -9.30
CA GLY A 21 1.09 5.94 -8.70
C GLY A 21 1.61 6.55 -7.39
N ASN A 22 1.66 7.88 -7.29
CA ASN A 22 2.01 8.59 -6.05
C ASN A 22 0.93 8.44 -4.97
N ASN A 23 -0.36 8.45 -5.33
CA ASN A 23 -1.44 8.19 -4.39
C ASN A 23 -1.33 6.77 -3.82
N LEU A 24 -1.18 5.77 -4.69
CA LEU A 24 -1.04 4.37 -4.30
C LEU A 24 0.19 4.14 -3.42
N SER A 25 1.32 4.79 -3.73
CA SER A 25 2.53 4.71 -2.90
C SER A 25 2.33 5.27 -1.48
N ARG A 26 1.53 6.34 -1.34
CA ARG A 26 1.16 6.90 -0.02
C ARG A 26 0.22 5.97 0.73
N GLN A 27 -0.78 5.40 0.04
CA GLN A 27 -1.70 4.46 0.65
C GLN A 27 -0.98 3.19 1.12
N TRP A 28 -0.05 2.67 0.31
CA TRP A 28 0.84 1.59 0.69
C TRP A 28 1.60 1.91 1.98
N ALA A 29 2.28 3.07 2.05
CA ALA A 29 2.99 3.48 3.27
C ALA A 29 2.06 3.52 4.49
N ALA A 30 0.87 4.12 4.36
CA ALA A 30 -0.10 4.19 5.45
C ALA A 30 -0.58 2.80 5.91
N VAL A 31 -0.78 1.86 4.98
CA VAL A 31 -1.12 0.47 5.30
C VAL A 31 0.03 -0.22 6.03
N GLN A 32 1.28 0.00 5.60
CA GLN A 32 2.46 -0.54 6.30
C GLN A 32 2.55 -0.02 7.75
N ASP A 33 2.30 1.26 7.96
CA ASP A 33 2.34 1.89 9.28
C ASP A 33 1.21 1.34 10.18
N ALA A 34 0.00 1.21 9.65
CA ALA A 34 -1.11 0.59 10.37
C ALA A 34 -0.81 -0.87 10.75
N ALA A 35 -0.22 -1.63 9.82
CA ALA A 35 0.14 -3.02 10.07
C ALA A 35 1.25 -3.16 11.13
N ALA A 36 2.23 -2.25 11.14
CA ALA A 36 3.24 -2.20 12.20
C ALA A 36 2.60 -1.97 13.58
N ALA A 37 1.62 -1.07 13.69
CA ALA A 37 0.87 -0.86 14.92
C ALA A 37 0.08 -2.12 15.34
N VAL A 38 -0.55 -2.83 14.39
CA VAL A 38 -1.24 -4.11 14.66
C VAL A 38 -0.26 -5.18 15.13
N ALA A 39 0.91 -5.32 14.50
CA ALA A 39 1.96 -6.25 14.93
C ALA A 39 2.40 -5.99 16.37
N MET A 40 2.58 -4.72 16.75
CA MET A 40 2.88 -4.33 18.13
C MET A 40 1.77 -4.74 19.11
N LEU A 41 0.50 -4.53 18.75
CA LEU A 41 -0.65 -4.92 19.56
C LEU A 41 -0.79 -6.45 19.70
N ALA A 42 -0.33 -7.19 18.69
CA ALA A 42 -0.25 -8.65 18.67
C ALA A 42 0.96 -9.20 19.45
N GLY A 43 1.90 -8.37 19.87
CA GLY A 43 3.14 -8.81 20.52
C GLY A 43 4.16 -9.43 19.55
N MET A 44 4.03 -9.14 18.25
CA MET A 44 4.97 -9.62 17.24
C MET A 44 6.25 -8.78 17.22
N PRO A 45 7.42 -9.39 16.97
CA PRO A 45 8.64 -8.64 16.77
C PRO A 45 8.54 -7.75 15.53
N ALA A 46 9.28 -6.63 15.53
CA ALA A 46 9.36 -5.77 14.37
C ALA A 46 9.87 -6.56 13.15
N GLU A 47 9.06 -6.60 12.09
CA GLU A 47 9.41 -7.30 10.87
C GLU A 47 10.51 -6.53 10.12
N LYS A 48 11.52 -7.25 9.64
CA LYS A 48 12.52 -6.69 8.73
C LYS A 48 11.90 -6.58 7.34
N PRO A 49 11.71 -5.37 6.78
CA PRO A 49 11.07 -5.25 5.47
C PRO A 49 11.86 -5.97 4.40
N SER A 50 11.18 -6.68 3.51
CA SER A 50 11.82 -7.29 2.34
C SER A 50 12.26 -6.22 1.32
N GLN A 51 13.11 -6.61 0.37
CA GLN A 51 13.53 -5.68 -0.69
C GLN A 51 12.36 -5.24 -1.58
N LYS A 52 11.42 -6.14 -1.87
CA LYS A 52 10.19 -5.80 -2.63
C LYS A 52 9.31 -4.81 -1.87
N MET A 53 9.16 -4.95 -0.55
CA MET A 53 8.39 -4.01 0.27
C MET A 53 8.99 -2.59 0.22
N ARG A 54 10.31 -2.49 0.35
CA ARG A 54 11.03 -1.20 0.27
C ARG A 54 10.92 -0.56 -1.11
N ASN A 55 11.01 -1.38 -2.16
CA ASN A 55 11.02 -0.92 -3.54
C ASN A 55 9.61 -0.80 -4.14
N PHE A 56 8.56 -1.12 -3.40
CA PHE A 56 7.17 -1.10 -3.89
C PHE A 56 6.83 0.17 -4.68
N PRO A 57 7.13 1.40 -4.21
CA PRO A 57 6.82 2.61 -4.97
C PRO A 57 7.52 2.70 -6.32
N ALA A 58 8.71 2.10 -6.46
CA ALA A 58 9.41 2.03 -7.74
C ALA A 58 8.79 0.94 -8.63
N LEU A 59 8.62 -0.27 -8.09
CA LEU A 59 8.09 -1.42 -8.82
C LEU A 59 6.69 -1.15 -9.39
N ILE A 60 5.81 -0.51 -8.62
CA ILE A 60 4.43 -0.27 -9.04
C ILE A 60 4.30 0.78 -10.15
N ARG A 61 5.31 1.62 -10.37
CA ARG A 61 5.35 2.57 -11.51
C ARG A 61 5.66 1.87 -12.83
N ASP A 62 6.32 0.72 -12.76
CA ASP A 62 6.69 -0.10 -13.90
C ASP A 62 5.59 -1.11 -14.28
N VAL A 63 4.53 -1.21 -13.48
CA VAL A 63 3.36 -2.08 -13.73
C VAL A 63 2.26 -1.28 -14.42
N ASP A 64 1.58 -1.90 -15.38
CA ASP A 64 0.51 -1.28 -16.16
C ASP A 64 -0.68 -2.23 -16.39
N GLY A 65 -1.80 -1.67 -16.85
CA GLY A 65 -2.99 -2.43 -17.22
C GLY A 65 -3.61 -3.20 -16.04
N TRP A 66 -4.07 -4.42 -16.32
CA TRP A 66 -4.83 -5.23 -15.35
C TRP A 66 -4.05 -5.54 -14.06
N GLN A 67 -2.72 -5.66 -14.13
CA GLN A 67 -1.87 -5.90 -12.96
C GLN A 67 -1.85 -4.66 -12.04
N LEU A 68 -1.79 -3.47 -12.61
CA LEU A 68 -1.83 -2.23 -11.85
C LEU A 68 -3.20 -2.06 -11.17
N ASP A 69 -4.28 -2.37 -11.89
CA ASP A 69 -5.63 -2.30 -11.32
C ASP A 69 -5.83 -3.29 -10.18
N LEU A 70 -5.34 -4.53 -10.34
CA LEU A 70 -5.38 -5.53 -9.28
C LEU A 70 -4.56 -5.11 -8.05
N ALA A 71 -3.34 -4.60 -8.27
CA ALA A 71 -2.51 -4.07 -7.19
C ALA A 71 -3.18 -2.90 -6.45
N ARG A 72 -3.83 -1.98 -7.18
CA ARG A 72 -4.59 -0.86 -6.61
C ARG A 72 -5.73 -1.34 -5.73
N ASN A 73 -6.53 -2.29 -6.24
CA ASN A 73 -7.64 -2.85 -5.48
C ASN A 73 -7.13 -3.55 -4.22
N GLN A 74 -6.06 -4.34 -4.32
CA GLN A 74 -5.52 -5.07 -3.19
C GLN A 74 -4.96 -4.14 -2.09
N VAL A 75 -4.31 -3.04 -2.45
CA VAL A 75 -3.90 -2.01 -1.47
C VAL A 75 -5.11 -1.34 -0.83
N SER A 76 -6.16 -1.07 -1.61
CA SER A 76 -7.42 -0.52 -1.09
C SER A 76 -8.11 -1.47 -0.12
N ASP A 77 -8.15 -2.76 -0.43
CA ASP A 77 -8.75 -3.81 0.41
C ASP A 77 -7.98 -3.96 1.73
N MET A 78 -6.64 -3.94 1.66
CA MET A 78 -5.80 -3.93 2.86
C MET A 78 -6.06 -2.70 3.73
N ALA A 79 -6.23 -1.52 3.14
CA ALA A 79 -6.60 -0.31 3.89
C ALA A 79 -8.00 -0.43 4.52
N ALA A 80 -8.96 -0.97 3.76
CA ALA A 80 -10.34 -1.14 4.19
C ALA A 80 -10.49 -2.13 5.36
N MET A 81 -9.63 -3.15 5.46
CA MET A 81 -9.59 -4.03 6.64
C MET A 81 -8.77 -3.44 7.79
N MET A 82 -7.62 -2.79 7.50
CA MET A 82 -6.70 -2.29 8.52
C MET A 82 -7.28 -1.15 9.33
N GLN A 83 -7.90 -0.16 8.68
CA GLN A 83 -8.40 1.03 9.34
C GLN A 83 -9.46 0.71 10.44
N PRO A 84 -10.56 0.00 10.14
CA PRO A 84 -11.53 -0.37 11.18
C PRO A 84 -10.97 -1.40 12.16
N GLY A 85 -10.14 -2.35 11.71
CA GLY A 85 -9.53 -3.36 12.56
C GLY A 85 -8.64 -2.74 13.64
N LEU A 86 -7.73 -1.85 13.26
CA LEU A 86 -6.88 -1.12 14.20
C LEU A 86 -7.69 -0.22 15.14
N ALA A 87 -8.69 0.50 14.62
CA ALA A 87 -9.56 1.33 15.45
C ALA A 87 -10.29 0.51 16.53
N ALA A 88 -10.80 -0.66 16.18
CA ALA A 88 -11.45 -1.58 17.12
C ALA A 88 -10.48 -2.12 18.18
N LEU A 89 -9.25 -2.48 17.78
CA LEU A 89 -8.22 -2.94 18.72
C LEU A 89 -7.81 -1.85 19.72
N LEU A 90 -7.66 -0.60 19.24
CA LEU A 90 -7.36 0.55 20.10
C LEU A 90 -8.50 0.82 21.09
N ALA A 91 -9.75 0.77 20.64
CA ALA A 91 -10.92 0.91 21.50
C ALA A 91 -11.01 -0.22 22.54
N THR A 92 -10.68 -1.45 22.16
CA THR A 92 -10.64 -2.62 23.06
C THR A 92 -9.59 -2.42 24.16
N LYS A 93 -8.37 -2.01 23.79
CA LYS A 93 -7.28 -1.70 24.73
C LYS A 93 -7.63 -0.53 25.65
N ALA A 94 -8.25 0.52 25.13
CA ALA A 94 -8.70 1.67 25.92
C ALA A 94 -9.72 1.29 27.01
N ARG A 95 -10.48 0.22 26.80
CA ARG A 95 -11.41 -0.36 27.79
C ARG A 95 -10.73 -1.35 28.76
N GLY A 96 -9.41 -1.50 28.70
CA GLY A 96 -8.65 -2.44 29.53
C GLY A 96 -8.82 -3.92 29.12
N GLN A 97 -9.40 -4.19 27.95
CA GLN A 97 -9.63 -5.55 27.47
C GLN A 97 -8.42 -6.07 26.68
N ASN A 98 -8.26 -7.40 26.66
CA ASN A 98 -7.20 -8.05 25.91
C ASN A 98 -7.62 -8.33 24.46
N GLY A 99 -7.10 -7.53 23.52
CA GLY A 99 -7.30 -7.70 22.08
C GLY A 99 -6.20 -8.48 21.35
N THR A 100 -5.24 -9.11 22.03
CA THR A 100 -4.04 -9.69 21.39
C THR A 100 -4.38 -10.78 20.37
N SER A 101 -5.35 -11.66 20.63
CA SER A 101 -5.75 -12.70 19.67
C SER A 101 -6.32 -12.11 18.37
N ALA A 102 -7.20 -11.11 18.50
CA ALA A 102 -7.76 -10.41 17.34
C ALA A 102 -6.68 -9.64 16.55
N ALA A 103 -5.71 -9.04 17.24
CA ALA A 103 -4.57 -8.38 16.61
C ALA A 103 -3.70 -9.37 15.84
N LEU A 104 -3.47 -10.57 16.39
CA LEU A 104 -2.70 -11.62 15.74
C LEU A 104 -3.38 -12.13 14.47
N THR A 105 -4.70 -12.36 14.51
CA THR A 105 -5.47 -12.73 13.32
C THR A 105 -5.38 -11.66 12.24
N LEU A 106 -5.63 -10.39 12.58
CA LEU A 106 -5.56 -9.29 11.62
C LEU A 106 -4.14 -9.13 11.03
N TRP A 107 -3.10 -9.34 11.84
CA TRP A 107 -1.72 -9.33 11.37
C TRP A 107 -1.47 -10.43 10.33
N HIS A 108 -1.92 -11.66 10.58
CA HIS A 108 -1.74 -12.77 9.64
C HIS A 108 -2.49 -12.54 8.32
N GLU A 109 -3.74 -12.07 8.37
CA GLU A 109 -4.50 -11.73 7.17
C GLU A 109 -3.79 -10.67 6.32
N TYR A 110 -3.22 -9.65 6.97
CA TYR A 110 -2.41 -8.65 6.27
C TYR A 110 -1.14 -9.21 5.66
N VAL A 111 -0.38 -10.04 6.40
CA VAL A 111 0.83 -10.65 5.85
C VAL A 111 0.49 -11.47 4.60
N ALA A 112 -0.57 -12.28 4.65
CA ALA A 112 -1.03 -13.05 3.50
C ALA A 112 -1.44 -12.15 2.32
N ALA A 113 -2.24 -11.11 2.57
CA ALA A 113 -2.68 -10.16 1.53
C ALA A 113 -1.49 -9.38 0.92
N ARG A 114 -0.54 -8.97 1.75
CA ARG A 114 0.67 -8.28 1.32
C ARG A 114 1.55 -9.18 0.47
N ASP A 115 1.78 -10.41 0.90
CA ASP A 115 2.65 -11.34 0.19
C ASP A 115 2.06 -11.69 -1.19
N ALA A 116 0.74 -11.86 -1.27
CA ALA A 116 0.04 -11.99 -2.54
C ALA A 116 0.20 -10.75 -3.45
N LEU A 117 0.16 -9.54 -2.89
CA LEU A 117 0.39 -8.31 -3.65
C LEU A 117 1.83 -8.23 -4.17
N LEU A 118 2.82 -8.56 -3.34
CA LEU A 118 4.22 -8.53 -3.75
C LEU A 118 4.57 -9.61 -4.78
N ALA A 119 3.81 -10.71 -4.81
CA ALA A 119 3.92 -11.75 -5.84
C ALA A 119 3.41 -11.27 -7.22
N LEU A 120 2.53 -10.27 -7.26
CA LEU A 120 2.06 -9.65 -8.51
C LEU A 120 3.10 -8.72 -9.14
N LEU A 121 4.04 -8.22 -8.33
CA LEU A 121 5.05 -7.26 -8.78
C LEU A 121 6.26 -7.96 -9.41
N PRO A 122 6.90 -7.31 -10.39
CA PRO A 122 8.13 -7.83 -10.97
C PRO A 122 9.23 -7.98 -9.90
N GLU A 123 10.12 -8.95 -10.09
CA GLU A 123 11.24 -9.21 -9.17
C GLU A 123 12.21 -8.01 -9.06
N SER A 124 12.30 -7.21 -10.12
CA SER A 124 13.11 -6.00 -10.21
C SER A 124 12.44 -5.00 -11.15
N GLY A 125 12.65 -3.70 -10.89
CA GLY A 125 12.11 -2.63 -11.74
C GLY A 125 12.75 -2.63 -13.14
N ALA A 126 12.16 -1.89 -14.08
CA ALA A 126 12.59 -1.82 -15.47
C ALA A 126 14.05 -1.34 -15.65
N MET A 127 14.61 -0.67 -14.64
CA MET A 127 16.04 -0.48 -14.48
C MET A 127 16.62 -1.78 -13.89
N GLY A 128 17.02 -2.72 -14.76
CA GLY A 128 17.58 -4.03 -14.40
C GLY A 128 18.73 -3.98 -13.38
N PRO A 129 19.26 -5.14 -12.93
CA PRO A 129 20.17 -5.22 -11.78
C PRO A 129 21.26 -4.16 -11.85
N ARG A 130 21.42 -3.37 -10.76
CA ARG A 130 22.46 -2.34 -10.66
C ARG A 130 23.78 -2.99 -11.08
N ARG A 131 24.33 -2.52 -12.19
CA ARG A 131 25.64 -2.94 -12.68
C ARG A 131 26.63 -2.63 -11.57
N SER A 132 27.14 -3.67 -10.91
CA SER A 132 28.26 -3.55 -9.98
C SER A 132 29.42 -2.92 -10.75
N ALA A 133 29.92 -1.78 -10.26
CA ALA A 133 31.14 -1.15 -10.75
C ALA A 133 32.37 -1.89 -10.23
#